data_AF-A0A969HZS7-F1
#
_entry.id   AF-A0A969HZS7-F1
#
_cell.length_a   1.000
_cell.length_b   1.000
_cell.length_c   1.000
_cell.angle_alpha   90.00
_cell.angle_beta   90.00
_cell.angle_gamma   90.00
#
_symmetry.space_group_name_H-M   'P 1'
#
loop_
_entity.id
_entity.type
_entity.pdbx_description
1 polymer ?
#
loop_
_entity_poly.entity_id
_entity_poly.type
_entity_poly.pdbx_seq_one_letter_code
_entity_poly.pdbx_strand_id
1 'polypeptide(L)' 'MYLAPNDAFDQPFDGPRSGLAASLVDGLVKIVEVVEGSPAAEAGMHTGEVILAVNGASLDSQQGRASRASLERVVRAL' A
#
# COMPACT_ATOMS: atom_id res chain seq x y z
N MET A 1 5.24 -8.20 -37.80
CA MET A 1 4.06 -7.76 -37.03
C MET A 1 4.37 -6.39 -36.48
N TYR A 2 3.62 -5.36 -36.87
CA TYR A 2 3.77 -3.99 -36.37
C TYR A 2 2.56 -3.69 -35.49
N LEU A 3 2.79 -3.38 -34.22
CA LEU A 3 1.77 -2.89 -33.31
C LEU A 3 1.86 -1.36 -33.29
N ALA A 4 0.77 -0.69 -33.62
CA ALA A 4 0.64 0.74 -33.39
C ALA A 4 0.09 0.97 -31.97
N PRO A 5 0.56 2.00 -31.24
CA PRO A 5 -0.06 2.43 -29.99
C PRO A 5 -1.57 2.67 -30.18
N ASN A 6 -2.39 2.17 -29.26
CA ASN A 6 -3.82 2.49 -29.24
C ASN A 6 -4.05 3.81 -28.48
N ASP A 7 -5.29 4.29 -28.47
CA ASP A 7 -5.68 5.54 -27.78
C ASP A 7 -5.42 5.52 -26.25
N ALA A 8 -5.14 4.35 -25.69
CA ALA A 8 -4.84 4.16 -24.27
C ALA A 8 -3.33 4.16 -23.95
N PHE A 9 -2.46 4.27 -24.94
CA PHE A 9 -1.02 4.12 -24.75
C PHE A 9 -0.43 5.15 -23.77
N ASP A 10 -0.86 6.40 -23.87
CA ASP A 10 -0.40 7.49 -23.00
C ASP A 10 -1.34 7.75 -21.80
N GLN A 11 -2.38 6.92 -21.64
CA GLN A 11 -3.29 7.09 -20.52
C GLN A 11 -2.58 6.72 -19.21
N PRO A 12 -2.71 7.53 -18.15
CA PRO A 12 -2.19 7.17 -16.86
C PRO A 12 -2.85 5.87 -16.41
N PHE A 13 -2.05 4.96 -15.86
CA PHE A 13 -2.59 3.74 -15.30
C PHE A 13 -3.52 4.10 -14.13
N ASP A 14 -4.75 3.58 -14.15
CA ASP A 14 -5.75 3.79 -13.08
C ASP A 14 -5.35 3.15 -11.74
N GLY A 15 -4.28 2.33 -11.72
CA GLY A 15 -3.88 1.54 -10.56
C GLY A 15 -2.41 1.67 -10.15
N PRO A 16 -2.09 1.39 -8.87
CA PRO A 16 -0.73 1.35 -8.37
C PRO A 16 0.07 0.25 -9.07
N ARG A 17 1.13 0.64 -9.78
CA ARG A 17 2.02 -0.29 -10.51
C ARG A 17 2.91 -1.15 -9.60
N SER A 18 2.86 -0.94 -8.29
CA SER A 18 3.57 -1.75 -7.30
C SER A 18 2.91 -3.10 -7.03
N GLY A 19 1.68 -3.33 -7.51
CA GLY A 19 0.92 -4.54 -7.17
C GLY A 19 0.41 -4.54 -5.73
N LEU A 20 0.25 -3.35 -5.14
CA LEU A 20 -0.23 -3.15 -3.78
C LEU A 20 -1.59 -2.44 -3.81
N ALA A 21 -2.61 -3.05 -3.23
CA ALA A 21 -3.87 -2.35 -2.92
C ALA A 21 -3.94 -2.05 -1.42
N ALA A 22 -4.25 -0.80 -1.08
CA ALA A 22 -4.45 -0.38 0.29
C ALA A 22 -5.79 0.36 0.45
N SER A 23 -6.41 0.21 1.61
CA SER A 23 -7.68 0.86 1.93
C SER A 23 -7.64 1.48 3.32
N LEU A 24 -8.48 2.48 3.54
CA LEU A 24 -8.62 3.13 4.84
C LEU A 24 -9.67 2.37 5.67
N VAL A 25 -9.23 1.71 6.74
CA VAL A 25 -10.07 0.91 7.64
C VAL A 25 -9.80 1.36 9.06
N ASP A 26 -10.82 1.87 9.76
CA ASP A 26 -10.72 2.39 11.13
C ASP A 26 -9.66 3.49 11.31
N GLY A 27 -9.47 4.35 10.30
CA GLY A 27 -8.46 5.41 10.31
C GLY A 27 -7.04 4.92 10.05
N LEU A 28 -6.85 3.64 9.71
CA LEU A 28 -5.57 3.05 9.35
C LEU A 28 -5.52 2.70 7.88
N VAL A 29 -4.40 2.98 7.22
CA VAL A 29 -4.14 2.49 5.87
C VAL A 29 -3.70 1.03 5.98
N LYS A 30 -4.55 0.11 5.55
CA LYS A 30 -4.28 -1.34 5.58
C LYS A 30 -4.06 -1.88 4.18
N ILE A 31 -3.11 -2.79 4.05
CA ILE A 31 -2.90 -3.57 2.83
C ILE A 31 -4.06 -4.56 2.70
N VAL A 32 -4.81 -4.47 1.60
CA VAL A 32 -5.96 -5.35 1.33
C VAL A 32 -5.64 -6.41 0.27
N GLU A 33 -4.63 -6.17 -0.57
CA GLU A 33 -4.18 -7.12 -1.57
C GLU A 33 -2.71 -6.88 -1.92
N VAL A 34 -1.98 -7.97 -2.16
CA VAL A 34 -0.63 -7.97 -2.72
C VAL A 34 -0.61 -8.95 -3.89
N VAL A 35 -0.29 -8.45 -5.08
CA VAL A 35 -0.21 -9.26 -6.29
C VAL A 35 1.08 -10.10 -6.26
N GLU A 36 0.99 -11.40 -6.51
CA GLU A 36 2.15 -12.29 -6.56
C GLU A 36 3.13 -11.88 -7.67
N GLY A 37 4.44 -11.95 -7.37
CA GLY A 37 5.50 -11.54 -8.31
C GLY A 37 5.57 -10.03 -8.57
N SER A 38 4.82 -9.22 -7.81
CA SER A 38 4.89 -7.76 -7.88
C SER A 38 6.04 -7.19 -7.05
N PRO A 39 6.46 -5.94 -7.29
CA PRO A 39 7.42 -5.26 -6.43
C PRO A 39 7.01 -5.22 -4.95
N ALA A 40 5.70 -5.13 -4.65
CA ALA A 40 5.22 -5.19 -3.28
C ALA A 40 5.42 -6.58 -2.64
N ALA A 41 5.22 -7.66 -3.40
CA ALA A 41 5.49 -9.01 -2.94
C ALA A 41 7.00 -9.26 -2.73
N GLU A 42 7.86 -8.78 -3.65
CA GLU A 42 9.31 -8.86 -3.52
C GLU A 42 9.84 -8.07 -2.31
N ALA A 43 9.17 -6.96 -1.97
CA ALA A 43 9.45 -6.18 -0.77
C ALA A 43 8.96 -6.87 0.54
N GLY A 44 8.31 -8.03 0.43
CA GLY A 44 7.81 -8.79 1.58
C GLY A 44 6.56 -8.21 2.22
N MET A 45 5.77 -7.44 1.47
CA MET A 45 4.51 -6.89 2.01
C MET A 45 3.43 -7.97 2.07
N HIS A 46 2.56 -7.85 3.07
CA HIS A 46 1.50 -8.81 3.32
C HIS A 46 0.14 -8.16 3.55
N THR A 47 -0.92 -8.86 3.14
CA THR A 47 -2.30 -8.43 3.41
C THR A 47 -2.56 -8.38 4.92
N GLY A 48 -3.25 -7.32 5.37
CA GLY A 48 -3.54 -7.07 6.78
C GLY A 48 -2.52 -6.19 7.49
N GLU A 49 -1.36 -5.93 6.90
CA GLU A 49 -0.38 -4.99 7.45
C GLU A 49 -0.88 -3.55 7.39
N VAL A 50 -0.36 -2.73 8.31
CA VAL A 50 -0.70 -1.32 8.43
C VAL A 50 0.46 -0.48 7.91
N ILE A 51 0.17 0.41 6.96
CA ILE A 51 1.13 1.37 6.45
C ILE A 51 1.17 2.56 7.41
N LEU A 52 2.36 2.85 7.95
CA LEU A 52 2.58 3.95 8.90
C LEU A 52 3.15 5.21 8.24
N ALA A 53 3.90 5.05 7.15
CA ALA A 53 4.55 6.14 6.44
C ALA A 53 4.75 5.80 4.96
N VAL A 54 4.78 6.82 4.11
CA VAL A 54 5.13 6.70 2.69
C VAL A 54 6.25 7.69 2.41
N ASN A 55 7.37 7.23 1.82
CA ASN A 55 8.55 8.06 1.54
C ASN A 55 9.07 8.82 2.78
N GLY A 56 9.00 8.19 3.96
CA GLY A 56 9.42 8.81 5.23
C GLY A 56 8.44 9.85 5.80
N ALA A 57 7.35 10.17 5.10
CA ALA A 57 6.29 11.01 5.63
C ALA A 57 5.27 10.16 6.41
N SER A 58 5.13 10.41 7.72
CA SER A 58 4.16 9.70 8.57
C SER A 58 2.72 10.04 8.15
N LEU A 59 1.90 8.99 8.04
CA LEU A 59 0.48 9.09 7.72
C LEU A 59 -0.34 9.61 8.91
N ASP A 60 0.20 9.55 10.13
CA ASP A 60 -0.42 10.07 11.37
C ASP A 60 -0.71 11.58 11.29
N SER A 61 0.09 12.29 10.49
CA SER A 61 0.01 13.75 10.34
C SER A 61 -1.07 14.20 9.36
N GLN A 62 -1.49 13.32 8.44
CA GLN A 62 -2.42 13.67 7.36
C GLN A 62 -3.85 13.23 7.65
N GLN A 63 -4.08 12.10 8.33
CA GLN A 63 -5.44 11.61 8.61
C GLN A 63 -5.53 10.98 10.01
N GLY A 64 -6.01 11.79 10.95
CA GLY A 64 -6.82 11.37 12.10
C GLY A 64 -6.29 10.22 12.96
N ARG A 65 -5.37 10.53 13.88
CA ARG A 65 -5.18 9.86 15.19
C ARG A 65 -5.52 8.36 15.21
N ALA A 66 -4.72 7.53 14.55
CA ALA A 66 -4.62 6.15 15.02
C ALA A 66 -3.89 6.17 16.37
N SER A 67 -4.66 6.03 17.43
CA SER A 67 -4.19 5.95 18.81
C SER A 67 -2.99 4.99 18.92
N ARG A 68 -1.90 5.47 19.52
CA ARG A 68 -0.67 4.74 19.94
C ARG A 68 -0.91 3.39 20.65
N ALA A 69 -2.16 3.06 21.00
CA ALA A 69 -2.57 1.85 21.70
C ALA A 69 -2.43 0.55 20.89
N SER A 70 -2.38 0.58 19.56
CA SER A 70 -2.33 -0.65 18.75
C SER A 70 -0.90 -1.14 18.43
N LEU A 71 0.13 -0.30 18.59
CA LEU A 71 1.52 -0.65 18.26
C LEU A 71 2.22 -1.46 19.38
N GLU A 72 1.72 -1.44 20.61
CA GLU A 72 2.33 -2.20 21.72
C GLU A 72 2.13 -3.72 21.60
N ARG A 73 1.18 -4.20 20.79
CA ARG A 73 0.96 -5.65 20.61
C ARG A 73 1.89 -6.30 19.59
N VAL A 74 2.41 -5.55 18.61
CA VAL A 74 3.29 -6.10 17.57
C VAL A 74 4.74 -6.22 18.06
N VAL A 75 5.21 -5.24 18.84
CA VAL A 75 6.60 -5.24 19.35
C VAL A 75 6.82 -6.24 20.48
N ARG A 76 5.77 -6.65 21.20
CA ARG A 76 5.87 -7.59 22.34
C ARG A 76 5.81 -9.08 21.96
N ALA A 77 5.64 -9.38 20.67
CA ALA A 77 5.58 -10.75 20.14
C ALA A 77 6.90 -11.22 19.49
N LEU A 78 7.96 -10.42 19.58
CA LEU A 78 9.35 -10.78 19.30
C LEU A 78 10.15 -10.79 20.60
#